data_AF-A0A5S9IIU6-F1
#
_entry.id   AF-A0A5S9IIU6-F1
#
_cell.length_a   1.000
_cell.length_b   1.000
_cell.length_c   1.000
_cell.angle_alpha   90.00
_cell.angle_beta   90.00
_cell.angle_gamma   90.00
#
_symmetry.space_group_name_H-M   'P 1'
#
loop_
_entity.id
_entity.type
_entity.pdbx_description
1 polymer ?
#
loop_
_entity_poly.entity_id
_entity_poly.type
_entity_poly.pdbx_seq_one_letter_code
_entity_poly.pdbx_strand_id
1 'polypeptide(L)'
;MTAIYADNAELSKWQGMVKKYEGLAKKYSSNFKKAKSLYSKAKKSGNAAKAKKYRGLAVKYQKSMKVAQARLKAAQAKVQALSSSASSGDTGNANNGGGAKITLTAEDRAMLKVIDSQKPLKVDPAKVLTFNKCNDCHKQAVQVWKKTPHHNTFKQLHKRPRAKEIVKKMGLKGSIKRNGFCATCHYTQQMSRGKPKAISGVSCESCHGASRDWVNIHNNKAADRMQRLKEASAKGMNNTTDVYNIAQNCYQCHSVGNEKLVNVGGHKAGSDNFEVVRWSQGMVRHNFVRGNNSTNAKSSIERLRVMFITGAMLDLEYGLRGVALATKKGRYYDAKMKRTNVAFKRLKAINSKSGGIPEIQTLLTLFKKLNFNNKKNLTTAANFITLQARKFTQNHDGSKLSGVDAALPKESDYKWKPTRTK
;
A
#
# COMPACT_ATOMS: atom_id res chain seq x y z
N MET A 1 -18.01 10.31 11.84
CA MET A 1 -17.17 9.60 10.82
C MET A 1 -17.39 8.09 10.75
N THR A 2 -18.25 7.52 11.60
CA THR A 2 -19.02 6.31 11.32
C THR A 2 -19.64 6.38 9.92
N ALA A 3 -20.08 7.55 9.46
CA ALA A 3 -20.69 7.82 8.15
C ALA A 3 -19.82 7.60 6.88
N ILE A 4 -18.49 7.44 6.95
CA ILE A 4 -17.73 6.98 5.76
C ILE A 4 -17.92 5.46 5.55
N TYR A 5 -18.43 4.75 6.58
CA TYR A 5 -18.68 3.32 6.59
C TYR A 5 -20.09 2.94 7.12
N ALA A 6 -20.97 3.89 7.43
CA ALA A 6 -22.24 3.60 8.12
C ALA A 6 -23.24 2.92 7.18
N ASP A 7 -23.29 3.34 5.91
CA ASP A 7 -24.14 2.72 4.89
C ASP A 7 -23.68 1.30 4.50
N ASN A 8 -22.51 0.84 4.98
CA ASN A 8 -21.91 -0.43 4.56
C ASN A 8 -22.29 -1.63 5.44
N ALA A 9 -22.78 -1.46 6.67
CA ALA A 9 -23.13 -2.62 7.50
C ALA A 9 -24.37 -3.33 6.95
N GLU A 10 -25.40 -2.56 6.58
CA GLU A 10 -26.64 -3.10 6.03
C GLU A 10 -26.45 -3.61 4.60
N LEU A 11 -25.75 -2.84 3.74
CA LEU A 11 -25.42 -3.29 2.38
C LEU A 11 -24.58 -4.56 2.38
N SER A 12 -23.54 -4.65 3.23
CA SER A 12 -22.72 -5.86 3.35
C SER A 12 -23.52 -7.06 3.89
N LYS A 13 -24.46 -6.83 4.81
CA LYS A 13 -25.39 -7.86 5.30
C LYS A 13 -26.23 -8.41 4.15
N TRP A 14 -26.84 -7.55 3.34
CA TRP A 14 -27.68 -7.97 2.22
C TRP A 14 -26.87 -8.60 1.07
N GLN A 15 -25.65 -8.13 0.79
CA GLN A 15 -24.72 -8.79 -0.14
C GLN A 15 -24.32 -10.19 0.34
N GLY A 16 -24.12 -10.39 1.65
CA GLY A 16 -23.92 -11.71 2.24
C GLY A 16 -25.14 -12.63 2.05
N MET A 17 -26.35 -12.07 2.18
CA MET A 17 -27.61 -12.79 1.95
C MET A 17 -27.81 -13.19 0.49
N VAL A 18 -27.42 -12.33 -0.48
CA VAL A 18 -27.41 -12.68 -1.92
C VAL A 18 -26.55 -13.92 -2.14
N LYS A 19 -25.30 -13.92 -1.68
CA LYS A 19 -24.40 -15.08 -1.82
C LYS A 19 -24.98 -16.35 -1.18
N LYS A 20 -25.57 -16.24 0.02
CA LYS A 20 -26.23 -17.35 0.70
C LYS A 20 -27.38 -17.93 -0.11
N TYR A 21 -28.27 -17.09 -0.62
CA TYR A 21 -29.45 -17.54 -1.35
C TYR A 21 -29.14 -18.03 -2.77
N GLU A 22 -28.13 -17.47 -3.44
CA GLU A 22 -27.59 -18.04 -4.68
C GLU A 22 -27.06 -19.46 -4.46
N GLY A 23 -26.27 -19.67 -3.41
CA GLY A 23 -25.76 -21.00 -3.05
C GLY A 23 -26.89 -22.01 -2.76
N LEU A 24 -27.91 -21.59 -2.02
CA LEU A 24 -29.08 -22.42 -1.74
C LEU A 24 -29.90 -22.72 -3.00
N ALA A 25 -30.14 -21.74 -3.86
CA ALA A 25 -30.87 -21.94 -5.12
C ALA A 25 -30.14 -22.94 -6.03
N LYS A 26 -28.81 -22.81 -6.17
CA LYS A 26 -27.97 -23.77 -6.92
C LYS A 26 -28.04 -25.18 -6.32
N LYS A 27 -27.89 -25.30 -4.99
CA LYS A 27 -27.98 -26.58 -4.27
C LYS A 27 -29.33 -27.27 -4.49
N TYR A 28 -30.44 -26.55 -4.32
CA TYR A 28 -31.77 -27.13 -4.48
C TYR A 28 -32.11 -27.44 -5.94
N SER A 29 -31.62 -26.65 -6.89
CA SER A 29 -31.74 -26.96 -8.32
C SER A 29 -31.03 -28.27 -8.68
N SER A 30 -29.80 -28.46 -8.20
CA SER A 30 -29.04 -29.71 -8.38
C SER A 30 -29.76 -30.92 -7.75
N ASN A 31 -30.20 -30.79 -6.49
CA ASN A 31 -30.93 -31.84 -5.79
C ASN A 31 -32.26 -32.19 -6.46
N PHE A 32 -32.97 -31.19 -7.00
CA PHE A 32 -34.20 -31.41 -7.76
C PHE A 32 -33.95 -32.23 -9.02
N LYS A 33 -32.93 -31.87 -9.82
CA LYS A 33 -32.54 -32.63 -11.02
C LYS A 33 -32.18 -34.08 -10.66
N LYS A 34 -31.41 -34.29 -9.58
CA LYS A 34 -31.05 -35.62 -9.08
C LYS A 34 -32.28 -36.42 -8.65
N ALA A 35 -33.20 -35.81 -7.89
CA ALA A 35 -34.42 -36.47 -7.44
C ALA A 35 -35.35 -36.84 -8.61
N LYS A 36 -35.49 -35.99 -9.63
CA LYS A 36 -36.22 -36.30 -10.86
C LYS A 36 -35.60 -37.48 -11.62
N SER A 37 -34.27 -37.50 -11.78
CA SER A 37 -33.57 -38.61 -12.43
C SER A 37 -33.79 -39.93 -11.69
N LEU A 38 -33.67 -39.92 -10.36
CA LEU A 38 -33.89 -41.10 -9.51
C LEU A 38 -35.35 -41.57 -9.53
N TYR A 39 -36.31 -40.63 -9.59
CA TYR A 39 -37.72 -40.95 -9.77
C TYR A 39 -37.97 -41.68 -11.10
N SER A 40 -37.43 -41.16 -12.21
CA SER A 40 -37.56 -41.80 -13.53
C SER A 40 -36.95 -43.21 -13.56
N LYS A 41 -35.78 -43.40 -12.93
CA LYS A 41 -35.15 -44.72 -12.80
C LYS A 41 -36.00 -45.68 -11.96
N ALA A 42 -36.52 -45.21 -10.83
CA ALA A 42 -37.38 -46.03 -9.97
C ALA A 42 -38.67 -46.45 -10.68
N LYS A 43 -39.29 -45.55 -11.45
CA LYS A 43 -40.48 -45.85 -12.26
C LYS A 43 -40.19 -46.91 -13.33
N LYS A 44 -39.05 -46.81 -14.04
CA LYS A 44 -38.63 -47.81 -15.03
C LYS A 44 -38.38 -49.19 -14.42
N SER A 45 -37.89 -49.25 -13.17
CA SER A 45 -37.60 -50.51 -12.45
C SER A 45 -38.80 -51.13 -11.73
N GLY A 46 -40.02 -50.57 -11.83
CA GLY A 46 -41.20 -51.06 -11.10
C GLY A 46 -41.18 -50.87 -9.57
N ASN A 47 -40.15 -50.22 -9.00
CA ASN A 47 -40.00 -50.06 -7.55
C ASN A 47 -40.87 -48.90 -7.03
N ALA A 48 -42.12 -49.21 -6.67
CA ALA A 48 -43.12 -48.25 -6.21
C ALA A 48 -42.69 -47.45 -4.96
N ALA A 49 -42.04 -48.10 -3.99
CA ALA A 49 -41.56 -47.44 -2.76
C ALA A 49 -40.49 -46.37 -3.05
N LYS A 50 -39.50 -46.69 -3.89
CA LYS A 50 -38.47 -45.73 -4.33
C LYS A 50 -39.08 -44.62 -5.18
N ALA A 51 -40.04 -44.93 -6.06
CA ALA A 51 -40.72 -43.93 -6.87
C ALA A 51 -41.49 -42.91 -5.99
N LYS A 52 -42.25 -43.38 -4.99
CA LYS A 52 -42.94 -42.52 -4.02
C LYS A 52 -41.97 -41.62 -3.26
N LYS A 53 -40.86 -42.19 -2.76
CA LYS A 53 -39.80 -41.44 -2.06
C LYS A 53 -39.19 -40.33 -2.91
N TYR A 54 -38.74 -40.64 -4.13
CA TYR A 54 -38.08 -39.67 -4.99
C TYR A 54 -39.04 -38.62 -5.56
N ARG A 55 -40.30 -38.97 -5.78
CA ARG A 55 -41.36 -37.99 -6.10
C ARG A 55 -41.53 -36.98 -4.97
N GLY A 56 -41.62 -37.45 -3.71
CA GLY A 56 -41.69 -36.57 -2.54
C GLY A 56 -40.48 -35.65 -2.39
N LEU A 57 -39.26 -36.17 -2.63
CA LEU A 57 -38.03 -35.37 -2.62
C LEU A 57 -38.00 -34.33 -3.74
N ALA A 58 -38.45 -34.68 -4.95
CA ALA A 58 -38.52 -33.75 -6.07
C ALA A 58 -39.46 -32.58 -5.74
N VAL A 59 -40.65 -32.86 -5.18
CA VAL A 59 -41.60 -31.83 -4.73
C VAL A 59 -40.98 -30.94 -3.64
N LYS A 60 -40.32 -31.55 -2.64
CA LYS A 60 -39.64 -30.82 -1.56
C LYS A 60 -38.55 -29.88 -2.09
N TYR A 61 -37.69 -30.35 -2.99
CA TYR A 61 -36.61 -29.53 -3.54
C TYR A 61 -37.13 -28.45 -4.49
N GLN A 62 -38.19 -28.72 -5.26
CA GLN A 62 -38.85 -27.72 -6.08
C GLN A 62 -39.41 -26.58 -5.23
N LYS A 63 -40.10 -26.88 -4.12
CA LYS A 63 -40.60 -25.88 -3.16
C LYS A 63 -39.45 -25.09 -2.53
N SER A 64 -38.40 -25.78 -2.08
CA SER A 64 -37.22 -25.16 -1.46
C SER A 64 -36.46 -24.25 -2.42
N MET A 65 -36.34 -24.65 -3.69
CA MET A 65 -35.73 -23.85 -4.75
C MET A 65 -36.53 -22.57 -5.01
N LYS A 66 -37.87 -22.66 -5.14
CA LYS A 66 -38.74 -21.48 -5.31
C LYS A 66 -38.59 -20.49 -4.14
N VAL A 67 -38.55 -20.99 -2.90
CA VAL A 67 -38.34 -20.13 -1.71
C VAL A 67 -36.96 -19.48 -1.74
N ALA A 68 -35.90 -20.21 -2.09
CA ALA A 68 -34.56 -19.65 -2.19
C ALA A 68 -34.46 -18.59 -3.31
N GLN A 69 -35.11 -18.81 -4.45
CA GLN A 69 -35.17 -17.84 -5.56
C GLN A 69 -35.95 -16.58 -5.18
N ALA A 70 -37.08 -16.71 -4.48
CA ALA A 70 -37.84 -15.56 -3.99
C ALA A 70 -37.02 -14.73 -2.99
N ARG A 71 -36.33 -15.38 -2.06
CA ARG A 71 -35.43 -14.72 -1.09
C ARG A 71 -34.22 -14.08 -1.75
N LEU A 72 -33.68 -14.70 -2.80
CA LEU A 72 -32.62 -14.12 -3.62
C LEU A 72 -33.11 -12.84 -4.30
N LYS A 73 -34.27 -12.88 -4.97
CA LYS A 73 -34.87 -11.71 -5.63
C LYS A 73 -35.12 -10.57 -4.62
N ALA A 74 -35.65 -10.88 -3.44
CA ALA A 74 -35.85 -9.90 -2.38
C ALA A 74 -34.52 -9.31 -1.87
N ALA A 75 -33.50 -10.13 -1.67
CA ALA A 75 -32.17 -9.65 -1.27
C ALA A 75 -31.52 -8.78 -2.36
N GLN A 76 -31.65 -9.15 -3.63
CA GLN A 76 -31.18 -8.36 -4.77
C GLN A 76 -31.90 -7.02 -4.87
N ALA A 77 -33.24 -7.00 -4.69
CA ALA A 77 -34.02 -5.77 -4.66
C ALA A 77 -33.61 -4.85 -3.49
N LYS A 78 -33.31 -5.42 -2.31
CA LYS A 78 -32.77 -4.65 -1.18
C LYS A 78 -31.37 -4.10 -1.46
N VAL A 79 -30.48 -4.88 -2.08
CA VAL A 79 -29.17 -4.39 -2.52
C VAL A 79 -29.33 -3.26 -3.54
N GLN A 80 -30.24 -3.40 -4.50
CA GLN A 80 -30.51 -2.38 -5.52
C GLN A 80 -31.07 -1.10 -4.88
N ALA A 81 -32.08 -1.21 -4.02
CA ALA A 81 -32.64 -0.06 -3.30
C ALA A 81 -31.60 0.68 -2.44
N LEU A 82 -30.79 -0.06 -1.67
CA LEU A 82 -29.71 0.50 -0.86
C LEU A 82 -28.56 1.09 -1.71
N SER A 83 -28.36 0.60 -2.93
CA SER A 83 -27.38 1.14 -3.87
C SER A 83 -27.89 2.39 -4.59
N SER A 84 -29.20 2.46 -4.85
CA SER A 84 -29.87 3.60 -5.47
C SER A 84 -30.11 4.76 -4.50
N SER A 85 -30.42 4.50 -3.23
CA SER A 85 -30.52 5.53 -2.18
C SER A 85 -29.18 6.18 -1.84
N ALA A 86 -28.06 5.54 -2.20
CA ALA A 86 -26.74 6.17 -2.16
C ALA A 86 -26.49 7.14 -3.33
N SER A 87 -27.36 7.16 -4.34
CA SER A 87 -27.27 8.03 -5.54
C SER A 87 -28.31 9.16 -5.57
N SER A 88 -29.43 9.04 -4.86
CA SER A 88 -30.43 10.11 -4.73
C SER A 88 -30.21 10.88 -3.43
N GLY A 89 -29.67 12.09 -3.53
CA GLY A 89 -29.57 13.01 -2.40
C GLY A 89 -30.94 13.42 -1.90
N ASP A 90 -31.19 13.23 -0.60
CA ASP A 90 -32.30 13.87 0.08
C ASP A 90 -31.83 15.20 0.68
N THR A 91 -32.55 16.24 0.27
CA THR A 91 -32.46 17.64 0.64
C THR A 91 -33.13 17.85 2.00
N GLY A 92 -32.44 17.47 3.07
CA GLY A 92 -32.80 17.84 4.44
C GLY A 92 -31.95 19.03 4.89
N ASN A 93 -32.58 20.21 4.95
CA ASN A 93 -32.01 21.50 5.33
C ASN A 93 -31.31 21.45 6.71
N ALA A 94 -29.98 21.56 6.71
CA ALA A 94 -29.20 22.04 7.85
C ALA A 94 -27.96 22.78 7.31
N ASN A 95 -28.10 24.10 7.26
CA ASN A 95 -27.03 25.06 7.00
C ASN A 95 -25.80 24.79 7.89
N ASN A 96 -24.69 24.34 7.30
CA ASN A 96 -23.35 24.93 7.43
C ASN A 96 -22.26 24.06 6.80
N GLY A 97 -21.57 24.62 5.80
CA GLY A 97 -20.24 24.17 5.35
C GLY A 97 -20.22 23.32 4.09
N GLY A 98 -20.23 23.98 2.93
CA GLY A 98 -19.99 23.38 1.62
C GLY A 98 -18.72 22.51 1.59
N GLY A 99 -18.92 21.20 1.52
CA GLY A 99 -17.88 20.22 1.30
C GLY A 99 -18.47 19.05 0.53
N ALA A 100 -18.02 18.86 -0.71
CA ALA A 100 -18.44 17.77 -1.58
C ALA A 100 -18.45 16.44 -0.81
N LYS A 101 -19.56 15.70 -0.86
CA LYS A 101 -19.62 14.32 -0.35
C LYS A 101 -18.58 13.50 -1.14
N ILE A 102 -17.64 12.86 -0.44
CA ILE A 102 -16.62 12.00 -1.06
C ILE A 102 -17.32 10.71 -1.49
N THR A 103 -17.65 10.59 -2.77
CA THR A 103 -18.26 9.38 -3.35
C THR A 103 -17.17 8.40 -3.76
N LEU A 104 -17.24 7.16 -3.27
CA LEU A 104 -16.31 6.07 -3.64
C LEU A 104 -16.94 5.21 -4.74
N THR A 105 -16.17 4.85 -5.76
CA THR A 105 -16.60 3.86 -6.76
C THR A 105 -16.58 2.43 -6.19
N ALA A 106 -17.10 1.46 -6.97
CA ALA A 106 -16.95 0.06 -6.62
C ALA A 106 -15.47 -0.38 -6.65
N GLU A 107 -14.67 0.11 -7.61
CA GLU A 107 -13.23 -0.16 -7.64
C GLU A 107 -12.53 0.45 -6.44
N ASP A 108 -12.89 1.67 -6.02
CA ASP A 108 -12.30 2.31 -4.84
C ASP A 108 -12.50 1.48 -3.58
N ARG A 109 -13.73 0.98 -3.39
CA ARG A 109 -14.05 0.10 -2.25
C ARG A 109 -13.27 -1.21 -2.32
N ALA A 110 -13.11 -1.80 -3.50
CA ALA A 110 -12.32 -3.01 -3.68
C ALA A 110 -10.84 -2.76 -3.38
N MET A 111 -10.29 -1.67 -3.90
CA MET A 111 -8.90 -1.27 -3.68
C MET A 111 -8.62 -0.96 -2.21
N LEU A 112 -9.54 -0.30 -1.51
CA LEU A 112 -9.40 -0.04 -0.07
C LEU A 112 -9.38 -1.33 0.75
N LYS A 113 -10.14 -2.37 0.38
CA LYS A 113 -10.05 -3.68 1.04
C LYS A 113 -8.68 -4.33 0.81
N VAL A 114 -8.13 -4.17 -0.40
CA VAL A 114 -6.77 -4.63 -0.70
C VAL A 114 -5.74 -3.86 0.13
N ILE A 115 -5.84 -2.53 0.18
CA ILE A 115 -4.93 -1.68 0.98
C ILE A 115 -5.02 -2.02 2.47
N ASP A 116 -6.22 -2.21 3.01
CA ASP A 116 -6.42 -2.52 4.44
C ASP A 116 -5.87 -3.90 4.82
N SER A 117 -5.86 -4.85 3.89
CA SER A 117 -5.27 -6.18 4.08
C SER A 117 -3.77 -6.27 3.75
N GLN A 118 -3.17 -5.20 3.21
CA GLN A 118 -1.75 -5.17 2.89
C GLN A 118 -0.90 -5.12 4.16
N LYS A 119 -0.01 -6.11 4.32
CA LYS A 119 1.04 -6.07 5.34
C LYS A 119 2.11 -5.05 4.92
N PRO A 120 2.82 -4.42 5.89
CA PRO A 120 3.95 -3.56 5.56
C PRO A 120 4.94 -4.28 4.64
N LEU A 121 5.41 -3.58 3.61
CA LEU A 121 6.46 -4.07 2.71
C LEU A 121 7.68 -4.46 3.57
N LYS A 122 7.91 -5.76 3.71
CA LYS A 122 9.07 -6.33 4.40
C LYS A 122 9.75 -7.27 3.42
N VAL A 123 11.05 -7.02 3.21
CA VAL A 123 11.90 -7.89 2.39
C VAL A 123 12.00 -9.26 3.08
N ASP A 124 11.65 -10.32 2.37
CA ASP A 124 11.82 -11.70 2.83
C ASP A 124 13.29 -12.12 2.66
N PRO A 125 14.06 -12.33 3.76
CA PRO A 125 15.46 -12.72 3.67
C PRO A 125 15.70 -14.04 2.94
N ALA A 126 14.70 -14.94 2.87
CA ALA A 126 14.82 -16.20 2.14
C ALA A 126 14.80 -16.01 0.62
N LYS A 127 14.29 -14.87 0.15
CA LYS A 127 14.17 -14.50 -1.27
C LYS A 127 15.25 -13.52 -1.72
N VAL A 128 16.17 -13.17 -0.84
CA VAL A 128 17.26 -12.24 -1.14
C VAL A 128 18.39 -12.98 -1.84
N LEU A 129 18.85 -12.49 -2.99
CA LEU A 129 19.97 -13.07 -3.76
C LEU A 129 21.29 -12.30 -3.60
N THR A 130 21.26 -11.13 -2.97
CA THR A 130 22.35 -10.14 -2.82
C THR A 130 22.51 -9.18 -4.00
N PHE A 131 23.10 -8.01 -3.74
CA PHE A 131 23.38 -6.99 -4.75
C PHE A 131 24.31 -7.46 -5.87
N ASN A 132 25.06 -8.56 -5.68
CA ASN A 132 25.93 -9.11 -6.71
C ASN A 132 25.13 -9.56 -7.94
N LYS A 133 23.94 -10.15 -7.75
CA LYS A 133 23.07 -10.51 -8.89
C LYS A 133 22.55 -9.30 -9.65
N CYS A 134 22.38 -8.17 -8.97
CA CYS A 134 22.06 -6.90 -9.63
C CYS A 134 23.28 -6.35 -10.39
N ASN A 135 24.49 -6.55 -9.86
CA ASN A 135 25.74 -6.08 -10.46
C ASN A 135 26.03 -6.72 -11.83
N ASP A 136 25.54 -7.94 -12.08
CA ASP A 136 25.73 -8.63 -13.36
C ASP A 136 25.20 -7.81 -14.55
N CYS A 137 24.11 -7.06 -14.36
CA CYS A 137 23.49 -6.22 -15.40
C CYS A 137 23.49 -4.71 -15.09
N HIS A 138 23.62 -4.30 -13.83
CA HIS A 138 23.52 -2.90 -13.39
C HIS A 138 24.81 -2.39 -12.72
N LYS A 139 25.96 -2.67 -13.34
CA LYS A 139 27.30 -2.32 -12.80
C LYS A 139 27.41 -0.86 -12.36
N GLN A 140 27.02 0.09 -13.22
CA GLN A 140 27.15 1.52 -12.92
C GLN A 140 26.26 1.95 -11.74
N ALA A 141 25.04 1.42 -11.65
CA ALA A 141 24.14 1.68 -10.53
C ALA A 141 24.72 1.18 -9.21
N VAL A 142 25.35 -0.01 -9.22
CA VAL A 142 26.03 -0.57 -8.05
C VAL A 142 27.22 0.30 -7.63
N GLN A 143 27.98 0.86 -8.58
CA GLN A 143 29.09 1.77 -8.25
C GLN A 143 28.61 3.07 -7.59
N VAL A 144 27.49 3.63 -8.05
CA VAL A 144 26.88 4.79 -7.37
C VAL A 144 26.39 4.40 -5.98
N TRP A 145 25.67 3.29 -5.85
CA TRP A 145 25.16 2.79 -4.57
C TRP A 145 26.30 2.58 -3.54
N LYS A 146 27.45 2.05 -3.95
CA LYS A 146 28.61 1.83 -3.07
C LYS A 146 29.11 3.08 -2.35
N LYS A 147 28.86 4.26 -2.93
CA LYS A 147 29.26 5.54 -2.33
C LYS A 147 28.25 6.04 -1.30
N THR A 148 27.03 5.51 -1.27
CA THR A 148 25.92 6.03 -0.47
C THR A 148 26.03 5.69 1.02
N PRO A 149 25.37 6.48 1.91
CA PRO A 149 25.15 6.09 3.30
C PRO A 149 24.43 4.74 3.46
N HIS A 150 23.56 4.38 2.51
CA HIS A 150 22.84 3.11 2.48
C HIS A 150 23.80 1.92 2.39
N HIS A 151 24.82 1.96 1.56
CA HIS A 151 25.88 0.96 1.60
C HIS A 151 26.71 1.09 2.90
N ASN A 152 27.18 2.30 3.20
CA ASN A 152 28.19 2.54 4.23
C ASN A 152 27.72 2.19 5.66
N THR A 153 26.41 2.18 5.91
CA THR A 153 25.81 1.75 7.19
C THR A 153 26.35 0.40 7.67
N PHE A 154 26.65 -0.54 6.77
CA PHE A 154 27.19 -1.86 7.12
C PHE A 154 28.50 -1.79 7.90
N LYS A 155 29.38 -0.88 7.50
CA LYS A 155 30.71 -0.71 8.11
C LYS A 155 30.68 0.27 9.27
N GLN A 156 29.71 1.21 9.30
CA GLN A 156 29.75 2.36 10.21
C GLN A 156 28.78 2.27 11.39
N LEU A 157 27.53 1.83 11.18
CA LEU A 157 26.45 2.03 12.18
C LEU A 157 26.79 1.43 13.55
N HIS A 158 27.26 0.19 13.55
CA HIS A 158 27.59 -0.54 14.78
C HIS A 158 28.77 0.05 15.57
N LYS A 159 29.55 0.95 14.97
CA LYS A 159 30.67 1.63 15.63
C LYS A 159 30.24 2.93 16.31
N ARG A 160 29.09 3.50 15.95
CA ARG A 160 28.65 4.82 16.45
C ARG A 160 28.25 4.75 17.93
N PRO A 161 28.76 5.64 18.80
CA PRO A 161 28.40 5.67 20.23
C PRO A 161 26.89 5.75 20.44
N ARG A 162 26.21 6.65 19.71
CA ARG A 162 24.74 6.79 19.76
C ARG A 162 24.02 5.48 19.45
N ALA A 163 24.50 4.68 18.49
CA ALA A 163 23.85 3.41 18.15
C ALA A 163 23.97 2.39 19.30
N LYS A 164 25.13 2.31 19.94
CA LYS A 164 25.37 1.46 21.13
C LYS A 164 24.47 1.88 22.30
N GLU A 165 24.33 3.18 22.51
CA GLU A 165 23.46 3.75 23.55
C GLU A 165 21.98 3.38 23.34
N ILE A 166 21.47 3.47 22.10
CA ILE A 166 20.09 3.05 21.76
C ILE A 166 19.89 1.57 22.08
N VAL A 167 20.84 0.71 21.68
CA VAL A 167 20.79 -0.74 21.95
C VAL A 167 20.72 -1.01 23.45
N LYS A 168 21.57 -0.35 24.24
CA LYS A 168 21.58 -0.44 25.71
C LYS A 168 20.24 -0.01 26.31
N LYS A 169 19.72 1.17 25.93
CA LYS A 169 18.42 1.69 26.41
C LYS A 169 17.25 0.77 26.06
N MET A 170 17.32 0.10 24.91
CA MET A 170 16.30 -0.84 24.46
C MET A 170 16.41 -2.22 25.12
N GLY A 171 17.42 -2.47 25.97
CA GLY A 171 17.66 -3.77 26.59
C GLY A 171 18.06 -4.86 25.59
N LEU A 172 18.54 -4.48 24.41
CA LEU A 172 18.88 -5.42 23.34
C LEU A 172 20.30 -5.95 23.56
N LYS A 173 20.46 -7.28 23.48
CA LYS A 173 21.77 -7.93 23.56
C LYS A 173 22.36 -8.16 22.16
N GLY A 174 23.69 -8.20 22.08
CA GLY A 174 24.43 -8.58 20.88
C GLY A 174 24.61 -7.46 19.84
N SER A 175 25.06 -7.86 18.64
CA SER A 175 25.39 -6.91 17.56
C SER A 175 24.13 -6.40 16.86
N ILE A 176 24.10 -5.12 16.52
CA ILE A 176 23.07 -4.48 15.68
C ILE A 176 22.85 -5.27 14.36
N LYS A 177 23.91 -5.86 13.79
CA LYS A 177 23.81 -6.68 12.57
C LYS A 177 23.07 -8.00 12.75
N ARG A 178 23.05 -8.53 13.97
CA ARG A 178 22.36 -9.78 14.34
C ARG A 178 21.00 -9.52 14.97
N ASN A 179 20.69 -8.25 15.23
CA ASN A 179 19.42 -7.85 15.82
C ASN A 179 18.39 -7.59 14.71
N GLY A 180 17.39 -8.46 14.60
CA GLY A 180 16.34 -8.34 13.57
C GLY A 180 15.55 -7.03 13.65
N PHE A 181 15.49 -6.40 14.82
CA PHE A 181 14.82 -5.12 15.01
C PHE A 181 15.54 -3.99 14.27
N CYS A 182 16.84 -3.80 14.52
CA CYS A 182 17.64 -2.76 13.88
C CYS A 182 17.90 -3.07 12.39
N ALA A 183 18.05 -4.35 12.07
CA ALA A 183 18.35 -4.79 10.71
C ALA A 183 17.22 -4.49 9.72
N THR A 184 15.97 -4.40 10.17
CA THR A 184 14.80 -4.10 9.33
C THR A 184 14.95 -2.80 8.53
N CYS A 185 15.64 -1.78 9.08
CA CYS A 185 15.85 -0.50 8.39
C CYS A 185 17.30 -0.27 7.93
N HIS A 186 18.28 -0.92 8.56
CA HIS A 186 19.69 -0.57 8.35
C HIS A 186 20.48 -1.58 7.52
N TYR A 187 19.97 -2.79 7.26
CA TYR A 187 20.70 -3.81 6.53
C TYR A 187 19.80 -4.57 5.57
N THR A 188 20.37 -5.04 4.47
CA THR A 188 19.76 -6.15 3.73
C THR A 188 20.17 -7.46 4.39
N GLN A 189 19.19 -8.31 4.64
CA GLN A 189 19.40 -9.61 5.27
C GLN A 189 19.13 -10.73 4.27
N GLN A 190 19.93 -11.79 4.35
CA GLN A 190 19.70 -13.04 3.63
C GLN A 190 19.59 -14.18 4.63
N MET A 191 18.76 -15.18 4.32
CA MET A 191 18.67 -16.39 5.13
C MET A 191 19.96 -17.20 5.01
N SER A 192 20.60 -17.52 6.14
CA SER A 192 21.82 -18.34 6.19
C SER A 192 21.78 -19.23 7.43
N ARG A 193 21.86 -20.55 7.22
CA ARG A 193 21.74 -21.57 8.29
C ARG A 193 20.49 -21.36 9.17
N GLY A 194 19.33 -21.19 8.51
CA GLY A 194 18.04 -21.02 9.17
C GLY A 194 17.82 -19.69 9.91
N LYS A 195 18.75 -18.73 9.83
CA LYS A 195 18.62 -17.41 10.48
C LYS A 195 18.89 -16.26 9.51
N PRO A 196 18.13 -15.15 9.56
CA PRO A 196 18.46 -13.95 8.79
C PRO A 196 19.79 -13.35 9.24
N LYS A 197 20.71 -13.14 8.30
CA LYS A 197 22.01 -12.48 8.56
C LYS A 197 22.13 -11.23 7.71
N ALA A 198 22.59 -10.13 8.31
CA ALA A 198 22.96 -8.93 7.56
C ALA A 198 24.15 -9.24 6.65
N ILE A 199 23.94 -9.09 5.34
CA ILE A 199 24.97 -9.36 4.31
C ILE A 199 25.54 -8.08 3.72
N SER A 200 24.80 -6.98 3.82
CA SER A 200 25.20 -5.67 3.29
C SER A 200 24.53 -4.56 4.07
N GLY A 201 24.84 -3.31 3.70
CA GLY A 201 24.01 -2.18 4.06
C GLY A 201 22.63 -2.29 3.40
N VAL A 202 21.83 -1.24 3.47
CA VAL A 202 20.60 -1.13 2.68
C VAL A 202 20.99 -1.21 1.20
N SER A 203 20.64 -2.30 0.52
CA SER A 203 21.06 -2.62 -0.84
C SER A 203 19.91 -2.55 -1.85
N CYS A 204 20.16 -2.97 -3.09
CA CYS A 204 19.19 -2.98 -4.19
C CYS A 204 17.85 -3.58 -3.77
N GLU A 205 17.87 -4.74 -3.14
CA GLU A 205 16.67 -5.50 -2.76
C GLU A 205 15.88 -4.86 -1.61
N SER A 206 16.48 -3.91 -0.88
CA SER A 206 15.76 -3.12 0.11
C SER A 206 14.82 -2.08 -0.52
N CYS A 207 15.09 -1.64 -1.75
CA CYS A 207 14.22 -0.72 -2.50
C CYS A 207 13.43 -1.44 -3.59
N HIS A 208 14.06 -2.38 -4.30
CA HIS A 208 13.51 -3.09 -5.46
C HIS A 208 12.78 -4.40 -5.11
N GLY A 209 12.77 -4.80 -3.83
CA GLY A 209 12.19 -6.06 -3.37
C GLY A 209 13.17 -7.23 -3.48
N ALA A 210 12.90 -8.31 -2.74
CA ALA A 210 13.72 -9.52 -2.73
C ALA A 210 13.70 -10.21 -4.11
N SER A 211 14.86 -10.44 -4.73
CA SER A 211 14.91 -10.63 -6.18
C SER A 211 14.73 -12.06 -6.68
N ARG A 212 14.75 -13.07 -5.81
CA ARG A 212 14.74 -14.49 -6.21
C ARG A 212 13.63 -14.85 -7.19
N ASP A 213 12.42 -14.35 -6.94
CA ASP A 213 11.23 -14.78 -7.68
C ASP A 213 10.95 -13.92 -8.92
N TRP A 214 11.69 -12.83 -9.15
CA TRP A 214 11.44 -11.89 -10.26
C TRP A 214 12.65 -11.54 -11.13
N VAL A 215 13.88 -11.78 -10.67
CA VAL A 215 15.10 -11.35 -11.40
C VAL A 215 15.19 -11.97 -12.80
N ASN A 216 14.82 -13.24 -12.96
CA ASN A 216 14.87 -13.92 -14.25
C ASN A 216 13.77 -13.40 -15.20
N ILE A 217 12.58 -13.11 -14.68
CA ILE A 217 11.49 -12.51 -15.45
C ILE A 217 11.91 -11.11 -15.93
N HIS A 218 12.45 -10.30 -15.01
CA HIS A 218 12.94 -8.95 -15.31
C HIS A 218 14.01 -8.95 -16.41
N ASN A 219 14.92 -9.92 -16.39
CA ASN A 219 16.02 -10.04 -17.33
C ASN A 219 15.65 -10.75 -18.65
N ASN A 220 14.44 -11.29 -18.78
CA ASN A 220 14.00 -11.93 -20.02
C ASN A 220 13.77 -10.87 -21.11
N LYS A 221 14.82 -10.56 -21.87
CA LYS A 221 14.79 -9.57 -22.96
C LYS A 221 14.00 -10.04 -24.18
N ALA A 222 13.68 -11.33 -24.29
CA ALA A 222 12.83 -11.84 -25.37
C ALA A 222 11.35 -11.47 -25.17
N ALA A 223 10.92 -11.22 -23.93
CA ALA A 223 9.57 -10.74 -23.63
C ALA A 223 9.46 -9.21 -23.74
N ASP A 224 8.28 -8.72 -24.12
CA ASP A 224 7.98 -7.29 -24.11
C ASP A 224 8.30 -6.64 -22.76
N ARG A 225 8.74 -5.37 -22.81
CA ARG A 225 9.17 -4.63 -21.62
C ARG A 225 8.04 -4.40 -20.64
N MET A 226 6.87 -4.01 -21.10
CA MET A 226 5.74 -3.76 -20.21
C MET A 226 5.25 -5.07 -19.60
N GLN A 227 5.20 -6.14 -20.41
CA GLN A 227 4.83 -7.47 -19.94
C GLN A 227 5.76 -7.96 -18.83
N ARG A 228 7.08 -8.02 -19.07
CA ARG A 228 8.01 -8.54 -18.06
C ARG A 228 8.06 -7.68 -16.80
N LEU A 229 7.87 -6.36 -16.92
CA LEU A 229 7.78 -5.48 -15.75
C LEU A 229 6.52 -5.76 -14.92
N LYS A 230 5.38 -5.99 -15.58
CA LYS A 230 4.11 -6.35 -14.92
C LYS A 230 4.23 -7.70 -14.20
N GLU A 231 4.77 -8.71 -14.87
CA GLU A 231 4.96 -10.05 -14.32
C GLU A 231 5.97 -10.05 -13.15
N ALA A 232 7.11 -9.37 -13.31
CA ALA A 232 8.09 -9.22 -12.24
C ALA A 232 7.49 -8.47 -11.02
N SER A 233 6.68 -7.43 -11.26
CA SER A 233 6.00 -6.70 -10.19
C SER A 233 5.00 -7.61 -9.44
N ALA A 234 4.27 -8.46 -10.15
CA ALA A 234 3.38 -9.45 -9.54
C ALA A 234 4.13 -10.49 -8.68
N LYS A 235 5.43 -10.68 -8.93
CA LYS A 235 6.33 -11.53 -8.12
C LYS A 235 7.11 -10.78 -7.04
N GLY A 236 6.79 -9.51 -6.80
CA GLY A 236 7.35 -8.71 -5.69
C GLY A 236 8.48 -7.76 -6.07
N MET A 237 8.71 -7.52 -7.37
CA MET A 237 9.58 -6.43 -7.81
C MET A 237 8.93 -5.08 -7.55
N ASN A 238 9.64 -4.17 -6.90
CA ASN A 238 9.21 -2.77 -6.83
C ASN A 238 9.68 -2.05 -8.10
N ASN A 239 8.76 -1.95 -9.07
CA ASN A 239 9.01 -1.30 -10.35
C ASN A 239 9.19 0.21 -10.18
N THR A 240 10.27 0.75 -10.75
CA THR A 240 10.61 2.17 -10.66
C THR A 240 9.68 3.11 -11.42
N THR A 241 8.83 2.58 -12.31
CA THR A 241 7.78 3.38 -12.96
C THR A 241 6.62 3.68 -12.00
N ASP A 242 6.39 2.83 -11.00
CA ASP A 242 5.41 3.07 -9.94
C ASP A 242 6.02 4.01 -8.87
N VAL A 243 5.75 5.31 -9.03
CA VAL A 243 6.28 6.36 -8.15
C VAL A 243 5.78 6.19 -6.72
N TYR A 244 4.53 5.78 -6.52
CA TYR A 244 3.97 5.55 -5.19
C TYR A 244 4.74 4.43 -4.49
N ASN A 245 4.89 3.27 -5.13
CA ASN A 245 5.55 2.11 -4.52
C ASN A 245 7.02 2.39 -4.18
N ILE A 246 7.76 3.05 -5.07
CA ILE A 246 9.15 3.45 -4.76
C ILE A 246 9.20 4.43 -3.58
N ALA A 247 8.37 5.46 -3.59
CA ALA A 247 8.31 6.42 -2.49
C ALA A 247 7.98 5.68 -1.17
N GLN A 248 6.98 4.79 -1.19
CA GLN A 248 6.54 4.01 -0.03
C GLN A 248 7.69 3.25 0.62
N ASN A 249 8.56 2.61 -0.17
CA ASN A 249 9.73 1.92 0.35
C ASN A 249 10.68 2.84 1.13
N CYS A 250 10.86 4.09 0.70
CA CYS A 250 11.66 5.06 1.45
C CYS A 250 11.02 5.35 2.82
N TYR A 251 9.70 5.52 2.85
CA TYR A 251 8.94 5.82 4.07
C TYR A 251 8.95 4.69 5.09
N GLN A 252 9.10 3.43 4.69
CA GLN A 252 9.19 2.29 5.61
C GLN A 252 10.31 2.48 6.66
N CYS A 253 11.41 3.11 6.28
CA CYS A 253 12.54 3.37 7.16
C CYS A 253 12.61 4.83 7.61
N HIS A 254 12.46 5.78 6.68
CA HIS A 254 12.67 7.20 6.96
C HIS A 254 11.53 7.86 7.73
N SER A 255 10.36 7.23 7.80
CA SER A 255 9.32 7.67 8.72
C SER A 255 9.51 7.12 10.13
N VAL A 256 10.17 5.97 10.36
CA VAL A 256 10.33 5.31 11.68
C VAL A 256 8.99 5.10 12.42
N GLY A 257 8.25 4.06 12.07
CA GLY A 257 6.94 3.72 12.66
C GLY A 257 7.00 2.90 13.95
N ASN A 258 7.95 3.14 14.86
CA ASN A 258 8.09 2.35 16.09
C ASN A 258 8.18 3.24 17.34
N GLU A 259 7.12 3.23 18.15
CA GLU A 259 7.02 4.05 19.36
C GLU A 259 8.09 3.69 20.40
N LYS A 260 8.29 2.39 20.69
CA LYS A 260 9.26 1.94 21.70
C LYS A 260 10.68 2.38 21.36
N LEU A 261 11.09 2.25 20.10
CA LEU A 261 12.40 2.69 19.61
C LEU A 261 12.66 4.18 19.87
N VAL A 262 11.63 5.01 19.69
CA VAL A 262 11.73 6.46 19.92
C VAL A 262 11.65 6.79 21.40
N ASN A 263 10.61 6.31 22.10
CA ASN A 263 10.34 6.69 23.48
C ASN A 263 11.34 6.08 24.46
N VAL A 264 11.77 4.83 24.26
CA VAL A 264 12.74 4.15 25.14
C VAL A 264 14.16 4.31 24.59
N GLY A 265 14.40 3.94 23.33
CA GLY A 265 15.72 4.00 22.72
C GLY A 265 16.23 5.43 22.48
N GLY A 266 15.34 6.43 22.42
CA GLY A 266 15.67 7.80 22.06
C GLY A 266 16.00 7.99 20.58
N HIS A 267 15.69 7.00 19.73
CA HIS A 267 15.87 7.15 18.29
C HIS A 267 15.00 8.30 17.76
N LYS A 268 15.42 8.97 16.68
CA LYS A 268 14.57 9.97 16.03
C LYS A 268 13.30 9.33 15.49
N ALA A 269 12.17 10.02 15.54
CA ALA A 269 10.89 9.52 15.03
C ALA A 269 10.73 9.65 13.51
N GLY A 270 11.84 9.73 12.78
CA GLY A 270 11.93 9.94 11.35
C GLY A 270 13.26 10.59 10.99
N SER A 271 13.59 10.61 9.70
CA SER A 271 14.70 11.40 9.19
C SER A 271 14.31 12.88 9.08
N ASP A 272 15.19 13.76 9.54
CA ASP A 272 14.97 15.20 9.52
C ASP A 272 14.86 15.71 8.08
N ASN A 273 13.83 16.50 7.80
CA ASN A 273 13.59 17.10 6.48
C ASN A 273 13.58 16.06 5.33
N PHE A 274 13.14 14.83 5.62
CA PHE A 274 12.93 13.81 4.60
C PHE A 274 11.84 14.25 3.64
N GLU A 275 12.21 14.36 2.36
CA GLU A 275 11.35 14.64 1.22
C GLU A 275 11.93 13.83 0.05
N VAL A 276 11.06 13.17 -0.72
CA VAL A 276 11.42 12.14 -1.69
C VAL A 276 12.39 12.66 -2.75
N VAL A 277 12.11 13.81 -3.38
CA VAL A 277 12.98 14.39 -4.41
C VAL A 277 14.34 14.73 -3.82
N ARG A 278 14.36 15.50 -2.73
CA ARG A 278 15.58 15.92 -2.04
C ARG A 278 16.49 14.75 -1.66
N TRP A 279 15.93 13.62 -1.23
CA TRP A 279 16.70 12.47 -0.75
C TRP A 279 17.02 11.43 -1.83
N SER A 280 16.29 11.43 -2.95
CA SER A 280 16.49 10.44 -4.03
C SER A 280 17.33 10.95 -5.20
N GLN A 281 17.34 12.27 -5.46
CA GLN A 281 17.98 12.81 -6.67
C GLN A 281 19.48 13.14 -6.52
N GLY A 282 20.03 13.08 -5.29
CA GLY A 282 21.46 13.20 -5.00
C GLY A 282 22.23 11.89 -5.19
N MET A 283 23.04 11.47 -4.22
CA MET A 283 23.84 10.22 -4.28
C MET A 283 23.03 8.94 -4.45
N VAL A 284 21.73 8.97 -4.14
CA VAL A 284 20.85 7.80 -4.33
C VAL A 284 20.40 7.68 -5.79
N ARG A 285 20.56 8.71 -6.63
CA ARG A 285 20.14 8.65 -8.04
C ARG A 285 20.99 7.65 -8.81
N HIS A 286 20.35 6.70 -9.47
CA HIS A 286 21.02 5.68 -10.31
C HIS A 286 20.20 5.38 -11.57
N ASN A 287 19.78 6.42 -12.28
CA ASN A 287 18.87 6.37 -13.43
C ASN A 287 19.56 5.94 -14.74
N PHE A 288 20.44 4.94 -14.71
CA PHE A 288 21.21 4.54 -15.89
C PHE A 288 20.33 4.01 -17.03
N VAL A 289 19.25 3.28 -16.72
CA VAL A 289 18.30 2.80 -17.74
C VAL A 289 17.68 3.95 -18.54
N ARG A 290 17.50 5.14 -17.94
CA ARG A 290 16.96 6.33 -18.63
C ARG A 290 18.02 7.05 -19.46
N GLY A 291 19.29 6.88 -19.12
CA GLY A 291 20.43 7.39 -19.88
C GLY A 291 21.06 6.31 -20.76
N ASN A 292 20.26 5.41 -21.35
CA ASN A 292 20.71 4.33 -22.23
C ASN A 292 21.88 3.48 -21.67
N ASN A 293 21.87 3.26 -20.35
CA ASN A 293 22.91 2.60 -19.57
C ASN A 293 24.31 3.26 -19.61
N SER A 294 24.45 4.46 -20.20
CA SER A 294 25.72 5.19 -20.27
C SER A 294 25.81 6.31 -19.22
N THR A 295 24.72 7.00 -18.93
CA THR A 295 24.72 8.17 -18.04
C THR A 295 23.73 8.02 -16.87
N ASN A 296 24.08 8.59 -15.71
CA ASN A 296 23.18 8.67 -14.58
C ASN A 296 22.18 9.84 -14.77
N ALA A 297 21.20 9.62 -15.66
CA ALA A 297 20.29 10.65 -16.15
C ALA A 297 19.54 11.40 -15.04
N LYS A 298 19.41 12.72 -15.17
CA LYS A 298 18.50 13.52 -14.34
C LYS A 298 17.06 13.10 -14.64
N SER A 299 16.19 13.12 -13.64
CA SER A 299 14.75 12.95 -13.88
C SER A 299 14.21 14.21 -14.59
N SER A 300 13.25 14.04 -15.50
CA SER A 300 12.56 15.20 -16.10
C SER A 300 11.78 15.99 -15.04
N ILE A 301 11.50 17.26 -15.32
CA ILE A 301 10.81 18.13 -14.37
C ILE A 301 9.40 17.61 -14.05
N GLU A 302 8.69 17.05 -15.04
CA GLU A 302 7.37 16.45 -14.89
C GLU A 302 7.42 15.30 -13.88
N ARG A 303 8.40 14.41 -14.02
CA ARG A 303 8.59 13.32 -13.08
C ARG A 303 8.93 13.84 -11.68
N LEU A 304 9.75 14.89 -11.56
CA LEU A 304 10.07 15.49 -10.26
C LEU A 304 8.83 16.07 -9.58
N ARG A 305 7.91 16.71 -10.34
CA ARG A 305 6.62 17.19 -9.82
C ARG A 305 5.78 16.05 -9.27
N VAL A 306 5.63 14.96 -10.02
CA VAL A 306 4.90 13.76 -9.55
C VAL A 306 5.56 13.19 -8.29
N MET A 307 6.88 13.00 -8.29
CA MET A 307 7.62 12.47 -7.12
C MET A 307 7.45 13.35 -5.88
N PHE A 308 7.52 14.68 -6.04
CA PHE A 308 7.38 15.64 -4.95
C PHE A 308 5.98 15.60 -4.33
N ILE A 309 4.94 15.60 -5.17
CA ILE A 309 3.55 15.57 -4.72
C ILE A 309 3.21 14.22 -4.08
N THR A 310 3.61 13.12 -4.71
CA THR A 310 3.47 11.77 -4.12
C THR A 310 4.18 11.70 -2.78
N GLY A 311 5.41 12.22 -2.67
CA GLY A 311 6.11 12.32 -1.39
C GLY A 311 5.34 13.11 -0.32
N ALA A 312 4.75 14.25 -0.68
CA ALA A 312 3.91 15.01 0.25
C ALA A 312 2.65 14.23 0.71
N MET A 313 2.04 13.44 -0.17
CA MET A 313 0.92 12.56 0.18
C MET A 313 1.36 11.45 1.13
N LEU A 314 2.50 10.80 0.87
CA LEU A 314 3.04 9.77 1.77
C LEU A 314 3.53 10.34 3.11
N ASP A 315 4.04 11.57 3.15
CA ASP A 315 4.35 12.27 4.40
C ASP A 315 3.11 12.34 5.30
N LEU A 316 1.94 12.64 4.72
CA LEU A 316 0.67 12.66 5.44
C LEU A 316 0.22 11.25 5.82
N GLU A 317 0.30 10.29 4.89
CA GLU A 317 -0.04 8.89 5.13
C GLU A 317 0.73 8.32 6.33
N TYR A 318 2.06 8.37 6.28
CA TYR A 318 2.92 7.80 7.31
C TYR A 318 2.92 8.64 8.60
N GLY A 319 2.60 9.94 8.50
CA GLY A 319 2.27 10.77 9.66
C GLY A 319 1.07 10.19 10.42
N LEU A 320 -0.07 10.01 9.74
CA LEU A 320 -1.29 9.48 10.33
C LEU A 320 -1.12 8.03 10.84
N ARG A 321 -0.46 7.15 10.07
CA ARG A 321 -0.11 5.80 10.54
C ARG A 321 0.73 5.87 11.81
N GLY A 322 1.69 6.79 11.86
CA GLY A 322 2.53 7.03 13.02
C GLY A 322 1.73 7.44 14.26
N VAL A 323 0.83 8.42 14.11
CA VAL A 323 -0.07 8.86 15.20
C VAL A 323 -0.97 7.71 15.67
N ALA A 324 -1.54 6.94 14.74
CA ALA A 324 -2.40 5.79 15.04
C ALA A 324 -1.67 4.67 15.81
N LEU A 325 -0.34 4.58 15.68
CA LEU A 325 0.49 3.62 16.40
C LEU A 325 0.87 4.08 17.81
N ALA A 326 0.77 5.38 18.12
CA ALA A 326 1.13 5.88 19.42
C ALA A 326 0.15 5.38 20.48
N THR A 327 0.68 4.80 21.56
CA THR A 327 -0.11 4.32 22.71
C THR A 327 -0.31 5.39 23.76
N LYS A 328 0.55 6.42 23.79
CA LYS A 328 0.45 7.57 24.68
C LYS A 328 1.04 8.83 24.06
N LYS A 329 0.68 9.99 24.64
CA LYS A 329 1.34 11.27 24.32
C LYS A 329 2.81 11.23 24.76
N GLY A 330 3.65 12.01 24.09
CA GLY A 330 5.09 12.09 24.32
C GLY A 330 5.88 12.14 23.01
N ARG A 331 7.21 12.04 23.10
CA ARG A 331 8.15 12.31 22.00
C ARG A 331 7.77 11.69 20.66
N TYR A 332 7.40 10.42 20.64
CA TYR A 332 6.94 9.75 19.42
C TYR A 332 5.66 10.39 18.87
N TYR A 333 4.60 10.48 19.68
CA TYR A 333 3.33 11.10 19.30
C TYR A 333 3.52 12.53 18.79
N ASP A 334 4.27 13.37 19.52
CA ASP A 334 4.48 14.77 19.19
C ASP A 334 5.21 14.92 17.85
N ALA A 335 6.22 14.09 17.61
CA ALA A 335 6.95 14.09 16.35
C ALA A 335 6.08 13.61 15.18
N LYS A 336 5.20 12.62 15.39
CA LYS A 336 4.25 12.17 14.36
C LYS A 336 3.19 13.21 14.08
N MET A 337 2.61 13.83 15.10
CA MET A 337 1.66 14.93 14.95
C MET A 337 2.27 16.11 14.23
N LYS A 338 3.50 16.51 14.59
CA LYS A 338 4.24 17.55 13.88
C LYS A 338 4.42 17.20 12.39
N ARG A 339 4.84 15.97 12.08
CA ARG A 339 5.00 15.52 10.69
C ARG A 339 3.68 15.57 9.92
N THR A 340 2.60 15.06 10.51
CA THR A 340 1.24 15.09 9.94
C THR A 340 0.80 16.52 9.63
N ASN A 341 0.98 17.45 10.58
CA ASN A 341 0.59 18.85 10.39
C ASN A 341 1.41 19.55 9.30
N VAL A 342 2.73 19.30 9.25
CA VAL A 342 3.60 19.84 8.20
C VAL A 342 3.20 19.28 6.83
N ALA A 343 2.91 17.99 6.73
CA ALA A 343 2.48 17.34 5.50
C ALA A 343 1.15 17.93 5.00
N PHE A 344 0.17 18.10 5.89
CA PHE A 344 -1.11 18.73 5.56
C PHE A 344 -0.93 20.16 5.05
N LYS A 345 -0.11 20.99 5.72
CA LYS A 345 0.21 22.35 5.26
C LYS A 345 0.88 22.35 3.90
N ARG A 346 1.81 21.41 3.65
CA ARG A 346 2.45 21.25 2.34
C ARG A 346 1.45 20.89 1.25
N LEU A 347 0.53 19.95 1.51
CA LEU A 347 -0.51 19.57 0.55
C LEU A 347 -1.47 20.74 0.27
N LYS A 348 -1.83 21.55 1.27
CA LYS A 348 -2.63 22.77 1.07
C LYS A 348 -1.91 23.75 0.13
N ALA A 349 -0.61 23.96 0.34
CA ALA A 349 0.20 24.84 -0.50
C ALA A 349 0.35 24.30 -1.93
N ILE A 350 0.61 22.99 -2.09
CA ILE A 350 0.66 22.31 -3.39
C ILE A 350 -0.66 22.51 -4.13
N ASN A 351 -1.78 22.22 -3.48
CA ASN A 351 -3.10 22.34 -4.08
C ASN A 351 -3.39 23.75 -4.58
N SER A 352 -3.05 24.77 -3.77
CA SER A 352 -3.22 26.18 -4.16
C SER A 352 -2.37 26.54 -5.37
N LYS A 353 -1.14 26.05 -5.43
CA LYS A 353 -0.19 26.38 -6.50
C LYS A 353 -0.45 25.62 -7.81
N SER A 354 -1.03 24.42 -7.72
CA SER A 354 -1.30 23.55 -8.87
C SER A 354 -2.66 23.79 -9.52
N GLY A 355 -3.41 24.81 -9.12
CA GLY A 355 -4.78 25.05 -9.61
C GLY A 355 -5.84 24.08 -9.07
N GLY A 356 -5.54 23.32 -8.00
CA GLY A 356 -6.44 22.33 -7.41
C GLY A 356 -6.31 20.94 -8.02
N ILE A 357 -5.59 20.05 -7.33
CA ILE A 357 -5.51 18.63 -7.73
C ILE A 357 -6.68 17.88 -7.05
N PRO A 358 -7.58 17.21 -7.81
CA PRO A 358 -8.78 16.57 -7.25
C PRO A 358 -8.48 15.60 -6.09
N GLU A 359 -7.43 14.79 -6.25
CA GLU A 359 -6.98 13.84 -5.22
C GLU A 359 -6.58 14.58 -3.94
N ILE A 360 -5.88 15.72 -4.05
CA ILE A 360 -5.44 16.51 -2.88
C ILE A 360 -6.63 17.24 -2.24
N GLN A 361 -7.52 17.85 -3.02
CA GLN A 361 -8.73 18.51 -2.49
C GLN A 361 -9.58 17.55 -1.64
N THR A 362 -9.69 16.30 -2.11
CA THR A 362 -10.38 15.22 -1.40
C THR A 362 -9.69 14.94 -0.05
N LEU A 363 -8.36 14.85 -0.03
CA LEU A 363 -7.59 14.67 1.20
C LEU A 363 -7.69 15.86 2.17
N LEU A 364 -7.67 17.09 1.65
CA LEU A 364 -7.81 18.30 2.47
C LEU A 364 -9.17 18.37 3.17
N THR A 365 -10.23 17.95 2.47
CA THR A 365 -11.59 17.86 3.02
C THR A 365 -11.69 16.77 4.09
N LEU A 366 -11.09 15.59 3.83
CA LEU A 366 -11.04 14.51 4.81
C LEU A 366 -10.32 14.94 6.08
N PHE A 367 -9.17 15.59 5.95
CA PHE A 367 -8.31 15.93 7.08
C PHE A 367 -9.01 16.79 8.14
N LYS A 368 -9.83 17.76 7.71
CA LYS A 368 -10.61 18.64 8.59
C LYS A 368 -11.59 17.88 9.51
N LYS A 369 -12.00 16.67 9.11
CA LYS A 369 -12.98 15.86 9.84
C LYS A 369 -12.33 14.85 10.78
N LEU A 370 -11.00 14.66 10.72
CA LEU A 370 -10.28 13.60 11.43
C LEU A 370 -10.41 13.70 12.95
N ASN A 371 -10.74 12.58 13.57
CA ASN A 371 -10.64 12.41 15.02
C ASN A 371 -9.27 11.80 15.34
N PHE A 372 -8.35 12.63 15.81
CA PHE A 372 -6.99 12.24 16.16
C PHE A 372 -6.88 11.34 17.39
N ASN A 373 -7.95 11.21 18.17
CA ASN A 373 -8.01 10.30 19.31
C ASN A 373 -8.54 8.91 18.93
N ASN A 374 -8.87 8.67 17.65
CA ASN A 374 -9.43 7.42 17.18
C ASN A 374 -8.46 6.70 16.21
N LYS A 375 -7.79 5.66 16.72
CA LYS A 375 -6.84 4.84 15.95
C LYS A 375 -7.43 4.28 14.65
N LYS A 376 -8.67 3.77 14.69
CA LYS A 376 -9.33 3.22 13.50
C LYS A 376 -9.57 4.33 12.47
N ASN A 377 -10.01 5.50 12.93
CA ASN A 377 -10.21 6.67 12.07
C ASN A 377 -8.92 7.09 11.34
N LEU A 378 -7.81 7.17 12.07
CA LEU A 378 -6.51 7.52 11.51
C LEU A 378 -5.96 6.46 10.54
N THR A 379 -6.13 5.18 10.86
CA THR A 379 -5.71 4.07 10.00
C THR A 379 -6.49 4.05 8.70
N THR A 380 -7.81 4.21 8.79
CA THR A 380 -8.71 4.36 7.64
C THR A 380 -8.33 5.55 6.77
N ALA A 381 -8.04 6.70 7.39
CA ALA A 381 -7.63 7.89 6.65
C ALA A 381 -6.29 7.70 5.93
N ALA A 382 -5.33 7.03 6.56
CA ALA A 382 -4.07 6.66 5.92
C ALA A 382 -4.29 5.74 4.71
N ASN A 383 -5.14 4.71 4.83
CA ASN A 383 -5.47 3.84 3.70
C ASN A 383 -6.16 4.60 2.56
N PHE A 384 -6.98 5.59 2.88
CA PHE A 384 -7.59 6.45 1.88
C PHE A 384 -6.55 7.36 1.19
N ILE A 385 -5.56 7.87 1.91
CA ILE A 385 -4.43 8.59 1.30
C ILE A 385 -3.66 7.68 0.35
N THR A 386 -3.41 6.42 0.70
CA THR A 386 -2.80 5.43 -0.20
C THR A 386 -3.58 5.30 -1.50
N LEU A 387 -4.91 5.19 -1.43
CA LEU A 387 -5.77 5.12 -2.62
C LEU A 387 -5.61 6.38 -3.49
N GLN A 388 -5.73 7.57 -2.89
CA GLN A 388 -5.63 8.83 -3.61
C GLN A 388 -4.23 9.05 -4.20
N ALA A 389 -3.17 8.66 -3.51
CA ALA A 389 -1.81 8.78 -4.00
C ALA A 389 -1.55 7.87 -5.20
N ARG A 390 -2.10 6.65 -5.20
CA ARG A 390 -2.05 5.75 -6.36
C ARG A 390 -2.83 6.31 -7.55
N LYS A 391 -4.05 6.82 -7.33
CA LYS A 391 -4.82 7.53 -8.36
C LYS A 391 -4.05 8.71 -8.94
N PHE A 392 -3.48 9.55 -8.08
CA PHE A 392 -2.66 10.69 -8.50
C PHE A 392 -1.53 10.25 -9.44
N THR A 393 -0.76 9.21 -9.08
CA THR A 393 0.33 8.73 -9.93
C THR A 393 -0.11 8.06 -11.24
N GLN A 394 -1.38 7.67 -11.35
CA GLN A 394 -1.97 7.10 -12.57
C GLN A 394 -2.55 8.19 -13.48
N ASN A 395 -3.13 9.23 -12.88
CA ASN A 395 -3.85 10.28 -13.59
C ASN A 395 -2.97 11.44 -14.01
N HIS A 396 -1.79 11.60 -13.40
CA HIS A 396 -0.92 12.75 -13.62
C HIS A 396 0.50 12.33 -13.99
N ASP A 397 0.98 12.81 -15.14
CA ASP A 397 2.36 12.64 -15.60
C ASP A 397 3.29 13.79 -15.17
N GLY A 398 2.73 14.88 -14.67
CA GLY A 398 3.43 16.08 -14.22
C GLY A 398 3.53 17.22 -15.24
N SER A 399 3.06 17.02 -16.48
CA SER A 399 3.07 18.04 -17.54
C SER A 399 2.26 19.28 -17.15
N LYS A 400 1.09 19.08 -16.54
CA LYS A 400 0.15 20.14 -16.10
C LYS A 400 0.39 20.66 -14.68
N LEU A 401 1.53 20.33 -14.06
CA LEU A 401 1.81 20.63 -12.65
C LEU A 401 2.93 21.66 -12.46
N SER A 402 3.21 22.51 -13.44
CA SER A 402 4.29 23.52 -13.39
C SER A 402 4.15 24.52 -12.23
N GLY A 403 2.93 24.76 -11.73
CA GLY A 403 2.71 25.64 -10.58
C GLY A 403 3.46 25.24 -9.30
N VAL A 404 3.91 23.98 -9.17
CA VAL A 404 4.70 23.54 -8.00
C VAL A 404 6.21 23.74 -8.14
N ASP A 405 6.71 24.23 -9.28
CA ASP A 405 8.15 24.28 -9.58
C ASP A 405 8.96 25.06 -8.54
N ALA A 406 8.44 26.21 -8.09
CA ALA A 406 9.09 27.02 -7.06
C ALA A 406 9.18 26.32 -5.68
N ALA A 407 8.38 25.26 -5.46
CA ALA A 407 8.42 24.48 -4.23
C ALA A 407 9.30 23.22 -4.35
N LEU A 408 9.73 22.86 -5.56
CA LEU A 408 10.61 21.71 -5.75
C LEU A 408 11.98 21.97 -5.10
N PRO A 409 12.58 20.96 -4.44
CA PRO A 409 13.94 21.09 -3.95
C PRO A 409 14.88 21.36 -5.12
N LYS A 410 15.75 22.36 -4.95
CA LYS A 410 16.79 22.67 -5.93
C LYS A 410 17.89 21.62 -5.85
N GLU A 411 18.70 21.48 -6.90
CA GLU A 411 19.85 20.56 -6.90
C GLU A 411 20.84 20.88 -5.76
N SER A 412 20.91 22.15 -5.35
CA SER A 412 21.67 22.59 -4.17
C SER A 412 21.21 21.92 -2.87
N ASP A 413 19.93 21.56 -2.77
CA ASP A 413 19.29 21.01 -1.57
C ASP A 413 19.40 19.49 -1.50
N TYR A 414 19.74 18.82 -2.61
CA TYR A 414 19.79 17.37 -2.68
C TYR A 414 20.78 16.82 -1.66
N LYS A 415 20.31 15.83 -0.89
CA LYS A 415 21.08 15.25 0.20
C LYS A 415 22.18 14.35 -0.33
N TRP A 416 23.32 14.44 0.32
CA TRP A 416 24.51 13.62 0.07
C TRP A 416 24.90 13.77 -1.40
N LYS A 417 25.56 14.87 -1.75
CA LYS A 417 26.06 15.07 -3.11
C LYS A 417 27.26 14.17 -3.32
N PRO A 418 27.48 13.60 -4.53
CA PRO A 418 28.76 13.00 -4.85
C PRO A 418 29.81 14.06 -4.55
N THR A 419 30.77 13.77 -3.67
CA THR A 419 31.96 14.62 -3.57
C THR A 419 32.50 14.74 -4.99
N ARG A 420 32.75 15.97 -5.46
CA ARG A 420 33.48 16.19 -6.72
C ARG A 420 34.67 15.23 -6.65
N THR A 421 34.71 14.28 -7.58
CA THR A 421 35.90 13.45 -7.77
C THR A 421 37.05 14.43 -7.94
N LYS A 422 37.95 14.45 -6.95
CA LYS A 422 39.28 15.00 -7.16
C LYS A 422 40.00 14.10 -8.16
#